data_AF-A0A2U1ITG4-F1
#
_entry.id   AF-A0A2U1ITG4-F1
#
_cell.length_a   1.000
_cell.length_b   1.000
_cell.length_c   1.000
_cell.angle_alpha   90.00
_cell.angle_beta   90.00
_cell.angle_gamma   90.00
#
_symmetry.space_group_name_H-M   'P 1'
#
loop_
_entity.id
_entity.type
_entity.pdbx_description
1 polymer ?
#
loop_
_entity_poly.entity_id
_entity_poly.type
_entity_poly.pdbx_seq_one_letter_code
_entity_poly.pdbx_strand_id
1 'polypeptide(L)'
;MNPAIPSIDQLKEMALPAPVSYAPQTWGWWALLTLLVLSLLLVGARRYWQWRRDCYRREALARLAELQQRSDDLNALRELPELLKRVALSMPAPHAPCRSCRRLRSFTAEDQKIAAFGSSYRGTVAALGKEDWQVFLQRHSKQPLPADFSQQLARLAYAPDASLRAMPSEQRQQLFNTCKTWVERHHVAA
;
A
#
# COMPACT_ATOMS: atom_id res chain seq x y z
N MET A 1 30.37 60.30 75.61
CA MET A 1 31.14 59.63 74.53
C MET A 1 30.11 59.09 73.55
N ASN A 2 29.83 59.85 72.49
CA ASN A 2 28.82 59.49 71.50
C ASN A 2 29.53 58.62 70.44
N PRO A 3 29.11 57.37 70.18
CA PRO A 3 29.81 56.52 69.23
C PRO A 3 29.60 57.11 67.82
N ALA A 4 30.69 57.33 67.09
CA ALA A 4 30.64 57.73 65.69
C ALA A 4 30.05 56.57 64.88
N ILE A 5 28.74 56.58 64.67
CA ILE A 5 28.06 55.61 63.81
C ILE A 5 28.37 56.03 62.37
N PRO A 6 29.11 55.19 61.59
CA PRO A 6 29.47 55.55 60.22
C PRO A 6 28.21 55.69 59.36
N SER A 7 28.18 56.74 58.55
CA SER A 7 27.04 57.14 57.72
C SER A 7 26.81 56.19 56.54
N ILE A 8 25.53 55.88 56.29
CA ILE A 8 25.02 54.97 55.25
C ILE A 8 25.47 55.36 53.82
N ASP A 9 25.86 56.62 53.60
CA ASP A 9 26.41 57.12 52.32
C ASP A 9 27.72 56.43 51.87
N GLN A 10 28.38 55.66 52.76
CA GLN A 10 29.50 54.80 52.39
C GLN A 10 29.09 53.50 51.66
N LEU A 11 27.79 53.16 51.58
CA LEU A 11 27.29 52.03 50.82
C LEU A 11 27.26 52.38 49.32
N LYS A 12 28.40 52.12 48.67
CA LYS A 12 28.56 52.23 47.22
C LYS A 12 27.68 51.18 46.54
N GLU A 13 26.54 51.59 45.99
CA GLU A 13 25.67 50.73 45.18
C GLU A 13 26.46 50.16 44.00
N MET A 14 26.65 48.84 44.00
CA MET A 14 27.28 48.13 42.89
C MET A 14 26.32 48.16 41.69
N ALA A 15 26.74 48.76 40.59
CA ALA A 15 25.97 48.76 39.35
C ALA A 15 25.57 47.32 38.99
N LEU A 16 24.26 47.08 38.78
CA LEU A 16 23.77 45.76 38.41
C LEU A 16 24.47 45.30 37.12
N PRO A 17 24.94 44.04 37.04
CA PRO A 17 25.49 43.54 35.79
C PRO A 17 24.41 43.59 34.72
N ALA A 18 24.80 43.94 33.49
CA ALA A 18 23.91 43.87 32.35
C ALA A 18 23.22 42.49 32.34
N PRO A 19 21.90 42.41 32.09
CA PRO A 19 21.13 41.18 32.23
C PRO A 19 21.78 40.09 31.38
N VAL A 20 22.28 39.06 32.05
CA VAL A 20 22.91 37.91 31.38
C VAL A 20 21.81 37.23 30.58
N SER A 21 22.03 37.10 29.27
CA SER A 21 21.10 36.35 28.44
C SER A 21 21.09 34.90 28.89
N TYR A 22 20.00 34.50 29.55
CA TYR A 22 19.72 33.11 29.92
C TYR A 22 19.31 32.25 28.72
N ALA A 23 19.34 32.77 27.49
CA ALA A 23 19.07 32.01 26.30
C ALA A 23 20.26 31.08 26.01
N PRO A 24 20.14 29.74 26.19
CA PRO A 24 21.21 28.84 25.83
C PRO A 24 21.29 28.79 24.31
N GLN A 25 22.20 29.57 23.70
CA GLN A 25 22.49 29.53 22.28
C GLN A 25 23.30 28.28 21.94
N THR A 26 22.69 27.13 22.19
CA THR A 26 23.25 25.82 21.92
C THR A 26 22.80 25.37 20.54
N TRP A 27 23.67 24.69 19.80
CA TRP A 27 23.33 24.07 18.52
C TRP A 27 22.21 23.02 18.64
N GLY A 28 21.80 22.66 19.86
CA GLY A 28 20.72 21.73 20.17
C GLY A 28 19.37 22.13 19.55
N TRP A 29 19.01 23.42 19.53
CA TRP A 29 17.75 23.84 18.89
C TRP A 29 17.76 23.63 17.38
N TRP A 30 18.89 23.89 16.72
CA TRP A 30 19.05 23.61 15.29
C TRP A 30 19.03 22.10 15.01
N ALA A 31 19.64 21.29 15.88
CA ALA A 31 19.56 19.84 15.78
C ALA A 31 18.11 19.34 15.93
N LEU A 32 17.36 19.86 16.91
CA LEU A 32 15.94 19.53 17.12
C LEU A 32 15.07 19.96 15.93
N LEU A 33 15.27 21.18 15.41
CA LEU A 33 14.54 21.68 14.25
C LEU A 33 14.82 20.79 13.03
N THR A 34 16.09 20.47 12.77
CA THR A 34 16.48 19.59 11.67
C THR A 34 15.82 18.21 11.81
N LEU A 35 15.84 17.62 13.01
CA LEU A 35 15.22 16.33 13.28
C LEU A 35 13.71 16.40 13.07
N LEU A 36 13.05 17.46 13.54
CA LEU A 36 11.62 17.69 13.36
C LEU A 36 11.25 17.82 11.88
N VAL A 37 11.96 18.64 11.11
CA VAL A 37 11.75 18.80 9.66
C VAL A 37 11.97 17.47 8.94
N LEU A 38 13.05 16.75 9.25
CA LEU A 38 13.35 15.47 8.64
C LEU A 38 12.28 14.42 8.97
N SER A 39 11.77 14.42 10.21
CA SER A 39 10.65 13.56 10.62
C SER A 39 9.37 13.87 9.84
N LEU A 40 9.03 15.16 9.67
CA LEU A 40 7.88 15.63 8.91
C LEU A 40 7.99 15.26 7.43
N LEU A 41 9.18 15.40 6.85
CA LEU A 41 9.45 15.00 5.47
C LEU A 41 9.32 13.49 5.28
N LEU A 42 9.87 12.69 6.19
CA LEU A 42 9.78 11.23 6.13
C LEU A 42 8.33 10.74 6.30
N VAL A 43 7.59 11.31 7.25
CA VAL A 43 6.18 10.99 7.49
C VAL A 43 5.32 11.44 6.31
N GLY A 44 5.55 12.66 5.82
CA GLY A 44 4.86 13.22 4.65
C GLY A 44 5.11 12.40 3.39
N ALA A 45 6.37 12.02 3.14
CA ALA A 45 6.74 11.13 2.05
C ALA A 45 6.06 9.76 2.22
N ARG A 46 6.16 9.11 3.39
CA ARG A 46 5.47 7.83 3.62
C ARG A 46 3.97 7.92 3.39
N ARG A 47 3.32 8.96 3.90
CA ARG A 47 1.89 9.22 3.71
C ARG A 47 1.56 9.45 2.24
N TYR A 48 2.38 10.21 1.51
CA TYR A 48 2.19 10.47 0.09
C TYR A 48 2.37 9.21 -0.75
N TRP A 49 3.36 8.37 -0.43
CA TRP A 49 3.59 7.10 -1.09
C TRP A 49 2.45 6.11 -0.83
N GLN A 50 1.92 6.07 0.40
CA GLN A 50 0.70 5.31 0.73
C GLN A 50 -0.50 5.87 -0.06
N TRP A 51 -0.68 7.19 -0.09
CA TRP A 51 -1.77 7.83 -0.83
C TRP A 51 -1.70 7.57 -2.35
N ARG A 52 -0.49 7.57 -2.94
CA ARG A 52 -0.29 7.20 -4.35
C ARG A 52 -0.68 5.75 -4.61
N ARG A 53 -0.35 4.81 -3.71
CA ARG A 53 -0.79 3.41 -3.81
C ARG A 53 -2.32 3.31 -3.71
N ASP A 54 -2.94 4.10 -2.84
CA ASP A 54 -4.40 4.14 -2.68
C ASP A 54 -5.13 4.83 -3.84
N CYS A 55 -4.46 5.69 -4.60
CA CYS A 55 -5.03 6.38 -5.76
C CYS A 55 -5.52 5.37 -6.82
N TYR A 56 -4.71 4.37 -7.15
CA TYR A 56 -5.08 3.29 -8.08
C TYR A 56 -6.33 2.51 -7.61
N ARG A 57 -6.42 2.26 -6.30
CA ARG A 57 -7.59 1.60 -5.71
C ARG A 57 -8.84 2.47 -5.86
N ARG A 58 -8.73 3.78 -5.65
CA ARG A 58 -9.85 4.72 -5.81
C ARG A 58 -10.32 4.79 -7.25
N GLU A 59 -9.40 4.85 -8.21
CA GLU A 59 -9.72 4.82 -9.65
C GLU A 59 -10.43 3.52 -10.04
N ALA A 60 -9.92 2.37 -9.56
CA ALA A 60 -10.54 1.08 -9.80
C ALA A 60 -11.96 1.00 -9.22
N LEU A 61 -12.18 1.52 -8.01
CA LEU A 61 -13.50 1.57 -7.38
C LEU A 61 -14.45 2.53 -8.10
N ALA A 62 -13.95 3.68 -8.56
CA ALA A 62 -14.75 4.63 -9.33
C ALA A 62 -15.21 4.02 -10.67
N ARG A 63 -14.30 3.35 -11.39
CA ARG A 63 -14.63 2.63 -12.62
C ARG A 63 -15.58 1.46 -12.37
N LEU A 64 -15.40 0.71 -11.29
CA LEU A 64 -16.33 -0.36 -10.93
C LEU A 64 -17.73 0.19 -10.61
N ALA A 65 -17.82 1.33 -9.92
CA ALA A 65 -19.09 2.00 -9.64
C ALA A 65 -19.79 2.48 -10.93
N GLU A 66 -19.03 3.01 -11.90
CA GLU A 66 -19.55 3.39 -13.22
C GLU A 66 -20.11 2.16 -13.98
N LEU A 67 -19.37 1.04 -13.99
CA LEU A 67 -19.84 -0.21 -14.60
C LEU A 67 -21.06 -0.79 -13.88
N GLN A 68 -21.15 -0.66 -12.56
CA GLN A 68 -22.29 -1.13 -11.77
C GLN A 68 -23.56 -0.34 -12.10
N GLN A 69 -23.46 0.97 -12.36
CA GLN A 69 -24.60 1.78 -12.82
C GLN A 69 -25.12 1.31 -14.18
N ARG A 70 -24.24 0.82 -15.05
CA ARG A 70 -24.59 0.23 -16.35
C ARG A 70 -24.65 -1.29 -16.32
N SER A 71 -25.02 -1.88 -15.18
CA SER A 71 -25.03 -3.35 -15.02
C SER A 71 -25.98 -4.08 -15.98
N ASP A 72 -26.94 -3.38 -16.58
CA ASP A 72 -27.82 -3.87 -17.67
C ASP A 72 -27.15 -3.93 -19.04
N ASP A 73 -26.02 -3.24 -19.25
CA ASP A 73 -25.24 -3.35 -20.47
C ASP A 73 -24.37 -4.62 -20.44
N LEU A 74 -24.49 -5.44 -21.49
CA LEU A 74 -23.67 -6.64 -21.65
C LEU A 74 -22.17 -6.35 -21.68
N ASN A 75 -21.80 -5.19 -22.23
CA ASN A 75 -20.40 -4.75 -22.25
C ASN A 75 -19.87 -4.51 -20.84
N ALA A 76 -20.68 -3.95 -19.92
CA ALA A 76 -20.25 -3.72 -18.55
C ALA A 76 -19.95 -5.04 -17.81
N LEU A 77 -20.75 -6.09 -18.08
CA LEU A 77 -20.51 -7.43 -17.54
C LEU A 77 -19.21 -8.06 -18.07
N ARG A 78 -18.85 -7.78 -19.33
CA ARG A 78 -17.61 -8.28 -19.96
C ARG A 78 -16.36 -7.53 -19.53
N GLU A 79 -16.47 -6.25 -19.20
CA GLU A 79 -15.34 -5.44 -18.74
C GLU A 79 -14.98 -5.70 -17.27
N LEU A 80 -15.92 -6.23 -16.48
CA LEU A 80 -15.73 -6.50 -15.06
C LEU A 80 -14.54 -7.45 -14.79
N PRO A 81 -14.41 -8.63 -15.44
CA PRO A 81 -13.25 -9.52 -15.27
C PRO A 81 -11.92 -8.88 -15.70
N GLU A 82 -11.92 -8.10 -16.79
CA GLU A 82 -10.74 -7.41 -17.30
C GLU A 82 -10.25 -6.34 -16.31
N LEU A 83 -11.18 -5.56 -15.73
CA LEU A 83 -10.87 -4.58 -14.71
C LEU A 83 -10.28 -5.24 -13.46
N LEU A 84 -10.88 -6.33 -12.99
CA LEU A 84 -10.35 -7.10 -11.85
C LEU A 84 -8.94 -7.63 -12.14
N LYS A 85 -8.69 -8.12 -13.35
CA LYS A 85 -7.36 -8.60 -13.77
C LYS A 85 -6.34 -7.46 -13.82
N ARG A 86 -6.72 -6.28 -14.33
CA ARG A 86 -5.85 -5.07 -14.30
C ARG A 86 -5.53 -4.64 -12.86
N VAL A 87 -6.52 -4.65 -11.97
CA VAL A 87 -6.30 -4.39 -10.54
C VAL A 87 -5.33 -5.40 -9.94
N ALA A 88 -5.48 -6.68 -10.29
CA ALA A 88 -4.56 -7.69 -9.77
C ALA A 88 -3.14 -7.57 -10.32
N LEU A 89 -2.98 -7.14 -11.57
CA LEU A 89 -1.67 -6.86 -12.17
C LEU A 89 -0.99 -5.62 -11.57
N SER A 90 -1.76 -4.64 -11.09
CA SER A 90 -1.21 -3.45 -10.43
C SER A 90 -0.81 -3.69 -8.98
N MET A 91 -1.17 -4.85 -8.40
CA MET A 91 -0.71 -5.23 -7.07
C MET A 91 0.79 -5.56 -7.10
N PRO A 92 1.60 -4.99 -6.20
CA PRO A 92 2.96 -5.49 -6.00
C PRO A 92 2.85 -6.91 -5.47
N ALA A 93 3.18 -7.89 -6.31
CA ALA A 93 3.22 -9.28 -5.89
C ALA A 93 4.14 -9.38 -4.66
N PRO A 94 3.69 -10.01 -3.56
CA PRO A 94 4.55 -10.19 -2.40
C PRO A 94 5.81 -10.88 -2.89
N HIS A 95 6.94 -10.20 -2.69
CA HIS A 95 8.27 -10.71 -2.97
C HIS A 95 8.41 -11.96 -2.14
N ALA A 96 8.17 -13.12 -2.74
CA ALA A 96 8.49 -14.38 -2.12
C ALA A 96 10.00 -14.33 -1.88
N PRO A 97 10.48 -14.35 -0.62
CA PRO A 97 11.91 -14.44 -0.39
C PRO A 97 12.35 -15.71 -1.10
N CYS A 98 13.24 -15.54 -2.08
CA CYS A 98 13.72 -16.60 -2.93
C CYS A 98 14.32 -17.69 -2.04
N ARG A 99 13.55 -18.77 -1.78
CA ARG A 99 14.02 -19.89 -0.95
C ARG A 99 15.16 -20.66 -1.64
N SER A 100 15.33 -20.51 -2.96
CA SER A 100 16.45 -21.13 -3.70
C SER A 100 17.79 -20.42 -3.44
N CYS A 101 17.81 -19.14 -3.07
CA CYS A 101 19.07 -18.46 -2.69
C CYS A 101 19.64 -18.95 -1.35
N ARG A 102 18.89 -19.69 -0.53
CA ARG A 102 19.42 -20.31 0.70
C ARG A 102 20.08 -21.68 0.46
N ARG A 103 19.97 -22.25 -0.75
CA ARG A 103 20.54 -23.57 -1.10
C ARG A 103 21.57 -23.50 -2.25
N LEU A 104 22.43 -22.48 -2.23
CA LEU A 104 23.65 -22.44 -3.05
C LEU A 104 24.89 -22.35 -2.15
N ARG A 105 25.01 -23.29 -1.21
CA ARG A 105 26.28 -23.57 -0.50
C ARG A 105 26.72 -25.04 -0.61
N SER A 106 26.08 -25.84 -1.47
CA SER A 106 26.40 -27.27 -1.57
C SER A 106 26.31 -27.84 -2.99
N PHE A 107 26.65 -27.05 -4.01
CA PHE A 107 26.82 -27.60 -5.37
C PHE A 107 28.28 -27.47 -5.78
N THR A 108 28.93 -28.62 -5.90
CA THR A 108 30.27 -28.77 -6.48
C THR A 108 30.22 -28.52 -7.98
N ALA A 109 31.33 -27.97 -8.49
CA ALA A 109 31.42 -27.20 -9.72
C ALA A 109 31.47 -28.02 -11.04
N GLU A 110 30.82 -29.18 -11.13
CA GLU A 110 31.09 -30.11 -12.25
C GLU A 110 29.92 -30.42 -13.20
N ASP A 111 28.72 -29.88 -12.96
CA ASP A 111 27.59 -30.03 -13.89
C ASP A 111 27.07 -28.66 -14.37
N GLN A 112 27.96 -27.95 -15.08
CA GLN A 112 27.68 -26.65 -15.69
C GLN A 112 27.04 -26.79 -17.09
N LYS A 113 26.09 -27.71 -17.24
CA LYS A 113 25.10 -27.68 -18.31
C LYS A 113 23.76 -27.93 -17.65
N ILE A 114 22.81 -27.02 -17.84
CA ILE A 114 21.46 -27.00 -17.24
C ILE A 114 21.40 -26.27 -15.87
N ALA A 115 21.86 -25.01 -15.80
CA ALA A 115 21.44 -24.10 -14.72
C ALA A 115 21.21 -22.65 -15.19
N ALA A 116 20.93 -22.46 -16.48
CA ALA A 116 20.37 -21.21 -17.02
C ALA A 116 18.87 -21.37 -17.33
N PHE A 117 18.19 -22.27 -16.62
CA PHE A 117 16.75 -22.47 -16.77
C PHE A 117 16.01 -21.59 -15.76
N GLY A 118 15.26 -20.62 -16.30
CA GLY A 118 14.14 -20.02 -15.58
C GLY A 118 14.46 -18.74 -14.84
N SER A 119 14.63 -17.65 -15.60
CA SER A 119 14.12 -16.33 -15.19
C SER A 119 12.58 -16.35 -15.10
N SER A 120 12.01 -17.31 -14.37
CA SER A 120 10.57 -17.48 -14.17
C SER A 120 10.10 -16.82 -12.87
N TYR A 121 10.86 -15.86 -12.35
CA TYR A 121 10.50 -15.06 -11.17
C TYR A 121 9.60 -13.87 -11.50
N ARG A 122 8.76 -14.02 -12.53
CA ARG A 122 7.51 -13.26 -12.62
C ARG A 122 6.38 -14.27 -12.66
N GLY A 123 5.88 -14.64 -11.48
CA GLY A 123 4.49 -15.07 -11.32
C GLY A 123 3.58 -13.90 -11.65
N THR A 124 3.64 -13.47 -12.90
CA THR A 124 2.77 -12.44 -13.47
C THR A 124 1.39 -13.07 -13.46
N VAL A 125 0.40 -12.36 -12.94
CA VAL A 125 -1.01 -12.77 -13.02
C VAL A 125 -1.41 -13.21 -14.44
N ALA A 126 -0.69 -12.74 -15.47
CA ALA A 126 -0.83 -13.14 -16.86
C ALA A 126 -0.57 -14.64 -17.15
N ALA A 127 0.19 -15.36 -16.31
CA ALA A 127 0.51 -16.78 -16.52
C ALA A 127 -0.29 -17.75 -15.62
N LEU A 128 -1.16 -17.23 -14.74
CA LEU A 128 -1.97 -18.07 -13.85
C LEU A 128 -3.10 -18.73 -14.67
N GLY A 129 -3.17 -20.06 -14.65
CA GLY A 129 -4.30 -20.81 -15.19
C GLY A 129 -5.58 -20.55 -14.40
N LYS A 130 -6.73 -21.08 -14.86
CA LYS A 130 -8.04 -20.89 -14.21
C LYS A 130 -8.05 -21.28 -12.72
N GLU A 131 -7.36 -22.36 -12.36
CA GLU A 131 -7.31 -22.88 -10.98
C GLU A 131 -6.37 -22.06 -10.10
N ASP A 132 -5.20 -21.68 -10.63
CA ASP A 132 -4.26 -20.81 -9.93
C ASP A 132 -4.84 -19.42 -9.65
N TRP A 133 -5.75 -18.96 -10.52
CA TRP A 133 -6.44 -17.68 -10.37
C TRP A 133 -7.39 -17.65 -9.16
N GLN A 134 -8.16 -18.72 -8.92
CA GLN A 134 -9.02 -18.82 -7.72
C GLN A 134 -8.18 -18.75 -6.43
N VAL A 135 -7.08 -19.52 -6.39
CA VAL A 135 -6.16 -19.56 -5.24
C VAL A 135 -5.55 -18.18 -5.00
N PHE A 136 -5.16 -17.50 -6.07
CA PHE A 136 -4.64 -16.14 -6.02
C PHE A 136 -5.65 -15.15 -5.42
N LEU A 137 -6.90 -15.15 -5.92
CA LEU A 137 -7.96 -14.26 -5.42
C LEU A 137 -8.27 -14.52 -3.95
N GLN A 138 -8.35 -15.80 -3.56
CA GLN A 138 -8.59 -16.22 -2.18
C GLN A 138 -7.46 -15.79 -1.25
N ARG A 139 -6.19 -15.90 -1.69
CA ARG A 139 -5.01 -15.50 -0.91
C ARG A 139 -4.94 -14.01 -0.62
N HIS A 140 -5.45 -13.18 -1.54
CA HIS A 140 -5.45 -11.73 -1.39
C HIS A 140 -6.74 -11.19 -0.76
N SER A 141 -7.71 -12.06 -0.44
CA SER A 141 -8.95 -11.69 0.24
C SER A 141 -8.93 -12.00 1.73
N LYS A 142 -9.57 -11.15 2.53
CA LYS A 142 -9.85 -11.41 3.96
C LYS A 142 -11.11 -12.25 4.20
N GLN A 143 -12.01 -12.32 3.23
CA GLN A 143 -13.27 -13.05 3.32
C GLN A 143 -13.24 -14.28 2.42
N PRO A 144 -13.90 -15.40 2.80
CA PRO A 144 -14.02 -16.56 1.94
C PRO A 144 -14.78 -16.16 0.66
N LEU A 145 -14.15 -16.34 -0.51
CA LEU A 145 -14.84 -16.19 -1.79
C LEU A 145 -15.54 -17.52 -2.15
N PRO A 146 -16.62 -17.46 -2.92
CA PRO A 146 -17.21 -18.66 -3.51
C PRO A 146 -16.18 -19.45 -4.32
N ALA A 147 -16.20 -20.78 -4.22
CA ALA A 147 -15.25 -21.65 -4.92
C ALA A 147 -15.30 -21.49 -6.45
N ASP A 148 -16.48 -21.20 -7.00
CA ASP A 148 -16.70 -21.03 -8.45
C ASP A 148 -16.53 -19.58 -8.93
N PHE A 149 -16.06 -18.66 -8.08
CA PHE A 149 -16.01 -17.23 -8.41
C PHE A 149 -15.15 -16.93 -9.64
N SER A 150 -13.95 -17.51 -9.73
CA SER A 150 -13.10 -17.42 -10.92
C SER A 150 -13.78 -17.94 -12.19
N GLN A 151 -14.55 -19.03 -12.08
CA GLN A 151 -15.29 -19.60 -13.19
C GLN A 151 -16.45 -18.70 -13.63
N GLN A 152 -17.16 -18.09 -12.67
CA GLN A 152 -18.22 -17.13 -12.93
C GLN A 152 -17.69 -15.91 -13.69
N LEU A 153 -16.53 -15.37 -13.28
CA LEU A 153 -15.86 -14.29 -14.00
C LEU A 153 -15.43 -14.69 -15.42
N ALA A 154 -14.87 -15.89 -15.58
CA ALA A 154 -14.51 -16.39 -16.91
C ALA A 154 -15.74 -16.57 -17.82
N ARG A 155 -16.88 -17.01 -17.26
CA ARG A 155 -18.15 -17.07 -17.99
C ARG A 155 -18.60 -15.67 -18.41
N LEU A 156 -18.49 -14.64 -17.57
CA LEU A 156 -18.84 -13.28 -17.99
C LEU A 156 -18.02 -12.79 -19.18
N ALA A 157 -16.71 -13.09 -19.22
CA ALA A 157 -15.83 -12.67 -20.31
C ALA A 157 -16.11 -13.39 -21.64
N TYR A 158 -16.42 -14.68 -21.60
CA TYR A 158 -16.49 -15.53 -22.80
C TYR A 158 -17.89 -16.08 -23.14
N ALA A 159 -18.91 -15.87 -22.30
CA ALA A 159 -20.25 -16.40 -22.56
C ALA A 159 -20.94 -15.69 -23.74
N PRO A 160 -21.84 -16.41 -24.44
CA PRO A 160 -22.69 -15.83 -25.47
C PRO A 160 -23.62 -14.75 -24.90
N ASP A 161 -23.93 -13.73 -25.69
CA ASP A 161 -24.82 -12.63 -25.30
C ASP A 161 -26.19 -13.11 -24.80
N ALA A 162 -26.72 -14.19 -25.39
CA ALA A 162 -28.00 -14.77 -25.00
C ALA A 162 -27.98 -15.30 -23.55
N SER A 163 -26.89 -15.96 -23.15
CA SER A 163 -26.71 -16.47 -21.79
C SER A 163 -26.55 -15.35 -20.77
N LEU A 164 -25.90 -14.24 -21.16
CA LEU A 164 -25.74 -13.06 -20.32
C LEU A 164 -27.06 -12.31 -20.13
N ARG A 165 -27.88 -12.17 -21.19
CA ARG A 165 -29.22 -11.55 -21.10
C ARG A 165 -30.20 -12.36 -20.24
N ALA A 166 -30.08 -13.69 -20.24
CA ALA A 166 -30.90 -14.57 -19.42
C ALA A 166 -30.52 -14.54 -17.92
N MET A 167 -29.42 -13.88 -17.54
CA MET A 167 -28.96 -13.84 -16.16
C MET A 167 -29.81 -12.88 -15.30
N PRO A 168 -30.36 -13.33 -14.16
CA PRO A 168 -31.11 -12.48 -13.24
C PRO A 168 -30.29 -11.26 -12.80
N SER A 169 -30.94 -10.10 -12.70
CA SER A 169 -30.31 -8.85 -12.24
C SER A 169 -29.69 -8.99 -10.84
N GLU A 170 -30.33 -9.74 -9.94
CA GLU A 170 -29.82 -10.08 -8.61
C GLU A 170 -28.43 -10.75 -8.67
N GLN A 171 -28.26 -11.76 -9.54
CA GLN A 171 -26.98 -12.46 -9.68
C GLN A 171 -25.90 -11.54 -10.25
N ARG A 172 -26.27 -10.69 -11.22
CA ARG A 172 -25.36 -9.66 -11.77
C ARG A 172 -24.89 -8.73 -10.65
N GLN A 173 -25.80 -8.19 -9.85
CA GLN A 173 -25.45 -7.30 -8.74
C GLN A 173 -24.62 -7.99 -7.65
N GLN A 174 -24.92 -9.24 -7.31
CA GLN A 174 -24.12 -10.04 -6.37
C GLN A 174 -22.66 -10.20 -6.85
N LEU A 175 -22.45 -10.43 -8.15
CA LEU A 175 -21.10 -10.51 -8.73
C LEU A 175 -20.37 -9.17 -8.64
N PHE A 176 -21.03 -8.07 -8.99
CA PHE A 176 -20.46 -6.72 -8.83
C PHE A 176 -20.11 -6.41 -7.37
N ASN A 177 -21.00 -6.71 -6.43
CA ASN A 177 -20.77 -6.48 -5.00
C ASN A 177 -19.62 -7.34 -4.45
N THR A 178 -19.50 -8.58 -4.92
CA THR A 178 -18.38 -9.47 -4.54
C THR A 178 -17.05 -8.93 -5.07
N CYS A 179 -17.02 -8.48 -6.33
CA CYS A 179 -15.85 -7.85 -6.92
C CYS A 179 -15.46 -6.56 -6.19
N LYS A 180 -16.44 -5.69 -5.92
CA LYS A 180 -16.25 -4.46 -5.14
C LYS A 180 -15.66 -4.77 -3.77
N THR A 181 -16.24 -5.71 -3.04
CA THR A 181 -15.77 -6.13 -1.71
C THR A 181 -14.33 -6.64 -1.77
N TRP A 182 -13.98 -7.42 -2.80
CA TRP A 182 -12.62 -7.88 -3.01
C TRP A 182 -11.67 -6.71 -3.29
N VAL A 183 -12.00 -5.80 -4.20
CA VAL A 183 -11.18 -4.60 -4.50
C VAL A 183 -11.06 -3.68 -3.27
N GLU A 184 -12.06 -3.60 -2.40
CA GLU A 184 -11.97 -2.81 -1.16
C GLU A 184 -11.13 -3.47 -0.06
N ARG A 185 -11.10 -4.80 -0.01
CA ARG A 185 -10.46 -5.54 1.10
C ARG A 185 -9.19 -6.27 0.70
N HIS A 186 -8.78 -6.20 -0.57
CA HIS A 186 -7.54 -6.83 -1.02
C HIS A 186 -6.34 -6.24 -0.26
N HIS A 187 -5.54 -7.13 0.33
CA HIS A 187 -4.39 -6.71 1.12
C HIS A 187 -3.19 -6.51 0.19
N VAL A 188 -2.85 -5.27 -0.14
CA VAL A 188 -1.53 -4.93 -0.67
C VAL A 188 -0.55 -5.03 0.51
N ALA A 189 0.42 -5.94 0.46
CA ALA A 189 1.45 -6.06 1.50
C ALA A 189 2.05 -4.67 1.79
N ALA A 190 1.91 -4.22 3.04
CA ALA A 190 2.37 -2.91 3.51
C ALA A 190 3.88 -2.92 3.74
#